data_AF-A0A7S4KKS2-F1
#
_entry.id   AF-A0A7S4KKS2-F1
#
_cell.length_a   1.000
_cell.length_b   1.000
_cell.length_c   1.000
_cell.angle_alpha   90.00
_cell.angle_beta   90.00
_cell.angle_gamma   90.00
#
_symmetry.space_group_name_H-M   'P 1'
#
loop_
_entity.id
_entity.type
_entity.pdbx_description
1 polymer ?
#
loop_
_entity_poly.entity_id
_entity_poly.type
_entity_poly.pdbx_seq_one_letter_code
_entity_poly.pdbx_strand_id
1 'polypeptide(L)'
;RKRVGLVIIDAEAFDVDPRNVTVKKKSIIDEAEGWLEFYEEELEERPARRKGKKKEEFDKKHYQNKQKAEKLQKLIAATQQSEDQKDFRNLAQFLRKNHRQSFKEVLKQGIPGLLKSYYKGDVALINGPGFDFMGDKLFCTYVDELIKFYLQETPILSSIPTVSLGLDTQAFTKAIFHHPAVQDRVVLKKVDGRGGDSVWVGPKIERKFFCEVEKMVLAEPERFICQKYIPLSQVQGQLVDLRVLCGVTGECVCVSGTLWGRGVPAAGSNGKVNISDKGFEFAIGVREG
;
A
#
# COMPACT_ATOMS: atom_id res chain seq x y z
N ARG A 1 18.32 -27.58 12.40
CA ARG A 1 18.93 -26.29 11.96
C ARG A 1 18.59 -25.23 13.01
N LYS A 2 19.58 -24.59 13.66
CA LYS A 2 19.30 -23.49 14.61
C LYS A 2 18.75 -22.30 13.81
N ARG A 3 17.48 -21.97 14.00
CA ARG A 3 16.86 -20.78 13.37
C ARG A 3 17.51 -19.54 14.00
N VAL A 4 18.19 -18.74 13.20
CA VAL A 4 18.87 -17.51 13.61
C VAL A 4 18.08 -16.32 13.11
N GLY A 5 17.51 -15.55 14.04
CA GLY A 5 16.93 -14.23 13.81
C GLY A 5 15.52 -14.21 13.22
N LEU A 6 14.67 -13.34 13.77
CA LEU A 6 13.44 -12.85 13.13
C LEU A 6 13.79 -11.50 12.48
N VAL A 7 13.61 -11.40 11.16
CA VAL A 7 13.71 -10.13 10.45
C VAL A 7 12.30 -9.70 10.10
N ILE A 8 11.82 -8.64 10.73
CA ILE A 8 10.56 -8.00 10.36
C ILE A 8 10.89 -7.04 9.23
N ILE A 9 10.42 -7.36 8.03
CA ILE A 9 10.47 -6.46 6.89
C ILE A 9 9.05 -5.95 6.71
N ASP A 10 8.82 -4.67 7.02
CA ASP A 10 7.57 -3.98 6.68
C ASP A 10 7.59 -3.63 5.18
N ALA A 11 7.49 -4.67 4.34
CA ALA A 11 7.46 -4.59 2.88
C ALA A 11 6.06 -4.95 2.39
N GLU A 12 5.51 -4.17 1.46
CA GLU A 12 4.38 -4.62 0.65
C GLU A 12 4.89 -5.63 -0.39
N ALA A 13 4.12 -6.63 -0.84
CA ALA A 13 4.71 -7.68 -1.67
C ALA A 13 5.15 -7.21 -3.08
N PHE A 14 4.83 -5.97 -3.48
CA PHE A 14 5.39 -5.31 -4.68
C PHE A 14 6.79 -4.72 -4.48
N ASP A 15 7.26 -4.58 -3.24
CA ASP A 15 8.63 -4.15 -2.93
C ASP A 15 9.67 -5.24 -3.29
N VAL A 16 9.20 -6.39 -3.76
CA VAL A 16 10.03 -7.51 -4.18
C VAL A 16 9.58 -7.97 -5.57
N ASP A 17 10.24 -7.49 -6.64
CA ASP A 17 9.95 -7.92 -8.01
C ASP A 17 10.33 -9.39 -8.21
N PRO A 18 9.35 -10.32 -8.33
CA PRO A 18 9.65 -11.75 -8.46
C PRO A 18 10.27 -12.09 -9.83
N ARG A 19 10.21 -11.18 -10.82
CA ARG A 19 10.83 -11.35 -12.14
C ARG A 19 12.30 -10.91 -12.15
N ASN A 20 12.70 -10.06 -11.21
CA ASN A 20 14.09 -9.66 -10.96
C ASN A 20 14.59 -10.25 -9.64
N VAL A 21 14.68 -11.59 -9.59
CA VAL A 21 15.23 -12.36 -8.46
C VAL A 21 16.67 -11.92 -8.10
N THR A 22 17.36 -11.33 -9.07
CA THR A 22 18.63 -10.63 -8.90
C THR A 22 18.38 -9.13 -8.81
N VAL A 23 18.49 -8.56 -7.61
CA VAL A 23 18.84 -7.14 -7.50
C VAL A 23 20.18 -6.99 -8.24
N LYS A 24 20.20 -6.19 -9.32
CA LYS A 24 21.46 -5.89 -10.02
C LYS A 24 22.46 -5.41 -8.95
N LYS A 25 23.65 -6.01 -8.93
CA LYS A 25 24.72 -5.54 -8.06
C LYS A 25 25.05 -4.12 -8.49
N LYS A 26 24.48 -3.13 -7.80
CA LYS A 26 24.82 -1.73 -8.01
C LYS A 26 26.31 -1.58 -7.70
N SER A 27 27.04 -1.02 -8.64
CA SER A 27 28.39 -0.56 -8.37
C SER A 27 28.32 0.55 -7.30
N ILE A 28 29.44 0.83 -6.64
CA ILE A 28 29.50 1.95 -5.70
C ILE A 28 29.24 3.30 -6.40
N ILE A 29 29.50 3.37 -7.71
CA ILE A 29 29.22 4.54 -8.54
C ILE A 29 27.70 4.63 -8.78
N ASP A 30 27.03 3.52 -9.12
CA ASP A 30 25.58 3.49 -9.32
C ASP A 30 24.82 3.89 -8.03
N GLU A 31 25.34 3.47 -6.88
CA GLU A 31 24.79 3.88 -5.58
C GLU A 31 25.00 5.38 -5.35
N ALA A 32 26.19 5.90 -5.65
CA ALA A 32 26.53 7.31 -5.50
C ALA A 32 25.71 8.21 -6.44
N GLU A 33 25.49 7.81 -7.68
CA GLU A 33 24.67 8.55 -8.65
C GLU A 33 23.22 8.65 -8.18
N GLY A 34 22.64 7.58 -7.62
CA GLY A 34 21.30 7.63 -7.03
C GLY A 34 21.20 8.56 -5.82
N TRP A 35 22.26 8.65 -5.00
CA TRP A 35 22.31 9.62 -3.90
C TRP A 35 22.46 11.06 -4.39
N LEU A 36 23.15 11.28 -5.52
CA LEU A 36 23.28 12.58 -6.14
C LEU A 36 21.92 13.06 -6.65
N GLU A 37 21.20 12.21 -7.38
CA GLU A 37 19.82 12.46 -7.85
C GLU A 37 18.89 12.83 -6.70
N PHE A 38 18.92 12.06 -5.60
CA PHE A 38 18.14 12.38 -4.39
C PHE A 38 18.45 13.77 -3.82
N TYR A 39 19.73 14.15 -3.73
CA TYR A 39 20.08 15.48 -3.23
C TYR A 39 19.64 16.58 -4.18
N GLU A 40 19.70 16.36 -5.50
CA GLU A 40 19.23 17.29 -6.51
C GLU A 40 17.71 17.49 -6.42
N GLU A 41 16.93 16.42 -6.30
CA GLU A 41 15.47 16.47 -6.08
C GLU A 41 15.09 17.25 -4.81
N GLU A 42 15.78 16.98 -3.69
CA GLU A 42 15.56 17.70 -2.42
C GLU A 42 15.93 19.19 -2.49
N LEU A 43 16.79 19.58 -3.43
CA LEU A 43 17.14 20.98 -3.70
C LEU A 43 16.12 21.65 -4.63
N GLU A 44 15.47 20.90 -5.51
CA GLU A 44 14.39 21.38 -6.37
C GLU A 44 13.06 21.59 -5.64
N GLU A 45 12.84 20.91 -4.51
CA GLU A 45 11.65 21.11 -3.67
C GLU A 45 11.52 22.57 -3.21
N ARG A 46 10.60 23.31 -3.84
CA ARG A 46 10.30 24.69 -3.48
C ARG A 46 9.63 24.75 -2.11
N PRO A 47 10.06 25.65 -1.21
CA PRO A 47 9.40 25.75 0.09
C PRO A 47 7.96 26.25 -0.09
N ALA A 48 6.98 25.45 0.35
CA ALA A 48 5.69 25.99 0.77
C ALA A 48 5.93 27.11 1.79
N ARG A 49 5.06 28.12 1.90
CA ARG A 49 5.21 29.27 2.83
C ARG A 49 5.44 28.80 4.28
N ARG A 50 6.69 28.56 4.68
CA ARG A 50 7.13 28.15 6.02
C ARG A 50 7.56 29.41 6.79
N LYS A 51 7.17 29.51 8.07
CA LYS A 51 7.51 30.62 8.97
C LYS A 51 8.12 30.10 10.26
N GLY A 52 8.98 30.91 10.89
CA GLY A 52 9.61 30.62 12.19
C GLY A 52 10.58 29.42 12.13
N LYS A 53 10.66 28.64 13.23
CA LYS A 53 11.58 27.50 13.40
C LYS A 53 11.57 26.50 12.24
N LYS A 54 10.41 26.25 11.62
CA LYS A 54 10.27 25.34 10.47
C LYS A 54 10.99 25.83 9.21
N LYS A 55 11.17 27.14 9.06
CA LYS A 55 11.95 27.74 7.96
C LYS A 55 13.45 27.57 8.22
N GLU A 56 13.89 27.86 9.44
CA GLU A 56 15.31 27.73 9.83
C GLU A 56 15.81 26.28 9.74
N GLU A 57 15.00 25.30 10.17
CA GLU A 57 15.31 23.87 10.02
C GLU A 57 15.41 23.45 8.55
N PHE A 58 14.50 23.98 7.71
CA PHE A 58 14.53 23.71 6.27
C PHE A 58 15.77 24.31 5.61
N ASP A 59 16.07 25.59 5.86
CA ASP A 59 17.21 26.29 5.28
C ASP A 59 18.53 25.59 5.69
N LYS A 60 18.62 25.12 6.94
CA LYS A 60 19.76 24.32 7.42
C LYS A 60 19.87 22.98 6.71
N LYS A 61 18.77 22.23 6.54
CA LYS A 61 18.75 20.94 5.83
C LYS A 61 19.11 21.13 4.35
N HIS A 62 18.54 22.14 3.70
CA HIS A 62 18.78 22.48 2.31
C HIS A 62 20.26 22.83 2.05
N TYR A 63 20.85 23.67 2.92
CA TYR A 63 22.28 23.98 2.85
C TYR A 63 23.17 22.74 3.03
N GLN A 64 22.82 21.84 3.95
CA GLN A 64 23.54 20.58 4.15
C GLN A 64 23.45 19.64 2.94
N ASN A 65 22.26 19.51 2.33
CA ASN A 65 22.06 18.69 1.14
C ASN A 65 22.87 19.23 -0.06
N LYS A 66 22.93 20.56 -0.23
CA LYS A 66 23.76 21.19 -1.27
C LYS A 66 25.24 20.83 -1.12
N GLN A 67 25.80 20.97 0.09
CA GLN A 67 27.20 20.60 0.33
C GLN A 67 27.47 19.11 0.09
N LYS A 68 26.49 18.25 0.39
CA LYS A 68 26.61 16.80 0.16
C LYS A 68 26.58 16.47 -1.33
N ALA A 69 25.68 17.07 -2.11
CA ALA A 69 25.60 16.91 -3.56
C ALA A 69 26.94 17.29 -4.23
N GLU A 70 27.44 18.50 -3.96
CA GLU A 70 28.70 19.00 -4.53
C GLU A 70 29.89 18.10 -4.19
N LYS A 71 29.93 17.58 -2.95
CA LYS A 71 31.00 16.68 -2.51
C LYS A 71 30.88 15.30 -3.14
N LEU A 72 29.67 14.77 -3.25
CA LEU A 72 29.40 13.46 -3.86
C LEU A 72 29.73 13.47 -5.35
N GLN A 73 29.35 14.53 -6.08
CA GLN A 73 29.66 14.71 -7.50
C GLN A 73 31.17 14.69 -7.77
N LYS A 74 31.96 15.35 -6.91
CA LYS A 74 33.44 15.31 -6.98
C LYS A 74 34.00 13.90 -6.74
N LEU A 75 33.44 13.17 -5.76
CA LEU A 75 33.90 11.81 -5.45
C LEU A 75 33.53 10.82 -6.55
N ILE A 76 32.36 10.95 -7.19
CA ILE A 76 31.96 10.17 -8.35
C ILE A 76 32.93 10.41 -9.51
N ALA A 77 33.16 11.68 -9.87
CA ALA A 77 34.06 12.04 -10.97
C ALA A 77 35.49 11.51 -10.75
N ALA A 78 36.02 11.64 -9.53
CA ALA A 78 37.33 11.10 -9.17
C ALA A 78 37.38 9.57 -9.30
N THR A 79 36.34 8.87 -8.85
CA THR A 79 36.27 7.40 -8.89
C THR A 79 36.06 6.86 -10.32
N GLN A 80 35.38 7.61 -11.19
CA GLN A 80 35.20 7.26 -12.60
C GLN A 80 36.48 7.46 -13.44
N GLN A 81 37.36 8.37 -13.04
CA GLN A 81 38.58 8.73 -13.78
C GLN A 81 39.85 8.03 -13.28
N SER A 82 39.76 7.26 -12.19
CA SER A 82 40.91 6.72 -11.45
C SER A 82 40.75 5.23 -11.16
N GLU A 83 41.80 4.45 -11.40
CA GLU A 83 41.89 3.05 -10.92
C GLU A 83 42.41 2.96 -9.47
N ASP A 84 42.66 4.11 -8.79
CA ASP A 84 43.18 4.14 -7.42
C ASP A 84 42.12 3.68 -6.41
N GLN A 85 42.47 2.65 -5.62
CA GLN A 85 41.65 2.17 -4.52
C GLN A 85 41.33 3.26 -3.47
N LYS A 86 42.14 4.31 -3.37
CA LYS A 86 41.92 5.42 -2.44
C LYS A 86 40.64 6.19 -2.77
N ASP A 87 40.34 6.42 -4.04
CA ASP A 87 39.14 7.15 -4.46
C ASP A 87 37.87 6.33 -4.18
N PHE A 88 37.91 5.03 -4.49
CA PHE A 88 36.88 4.08 -4.10
C PHE A 88 36.64 4.06 -2.58
N ARG A 89 37.70 4.07 -1.76
CA ARG A 89 37.57 4.11 -0.29
C ARG A 89 36.96 5.42 0.21
N ASN A 90 37.34 6.55 -0.38
CA ASN A 90 36.80 7.86 -0.03
C ASN A 90 35.32 7.96 -0.37
N LEU A 91 34.92 7.48 -1.54
CA LEU A 91 33.52 7.40 -1.95
C LEU A 91 32.74 6.47 -1.01
N ALA A 92 33.27 5.28 -0.69
CA ALA A 92 32.64 4.34 0.24
C ALA A 92 32.47 4.93 1.64
N GLN A 93 33.47 5.66 2.14
CA GLN A 93 33.41 6.30 3.44
C GLN A 93 32.38 7.44 3.46
N PHE A 94 32.31 8.22 2.38
CA PHE A 94 31.29 9.26 2.24
C PHE A 94 29.89 8.66 2.21
N LEU A 95 29.67 7.62 1.40
CA LEU A 95 28.42 6.88 1.36
C LEU A 95 28.09 6.37 2.76
N ARG A 96 28.91 5.52 3.40
CA ARG A 96 28.65 4.99 4.75
C ARG A 96 28.32 6.04 5.81
N LYS A 97 29.02 7.19 5.80
CA LYS A 97 28.80 8.26 6.78
C LYS A 97 27.48 9.01 6.55
N ASN A 98 27.05 9.11 5.29
CA ASN A 98 25.82 9.79 4.90
C ASN A 98 24.68 8.81 4.56
N HIS A 99 24.97 7.51 4.63
CA HIS A 99 24.08 6.40 4.32
C HIS A 99 23.04 6.34 5.41
N ARG A 100 21.98 7.08 5.17
CA ARG A 100 20.70 6.83 5.80
C ARG A 100 19.81 6.36 4.68
N GLN A 101 20.16 5.23 4.04
CA GLN A 101 19.23 4.58 3.13
C GLN A 101 17.95 4.44 3.92
N SER A 102 16.94 5.19 3.51
CA SER A 102 15.69 5.15 4.22
C SER A 102 15.21 3.72 4.07
N PHE A 103 14.63 3.15 5.13
CA PHE A 103 14.07 1.81 5.04
C PHE A 103 13.14 1.68 3.81
N LYS A 104 12.46 2.77 3.45
CA LYS A 104 11.66 2.92 2.22
C LYS A 104 12.43 2.71 0.90
N GLU A 105 13.68 3.13 0.80
CA GLU A 105 14.49 2.90 -0.41
C GLU A 105 15.04 1.47 -0.48
N VAL A 106 15.35 0.87 0.67
CA VAL A 106 15.70 -0.56 0.75
C VAL A 106 14.53 -1.42 0.27
N LEU A 107 13.31 -1.07 0.70
CA LEU A 107 12.08 -1.72 0.25
C LEU A 107 11.91 -1.59 -1.26
N LYS A 108 11.94 -0.36 -1.81
CA LYS A 108 11.78 -0.14 -3.26
C LYS A 108 12.78 -0.91 -4.14
N GLN A 109 13.99 -1.15 -3.66
CA GLN A 109 15.04 -1.84 -4.42
C GLN A 109 15.07 -3.36 -4.16
N GLY A 110 14.28 -3.84 -3.20
CA GLY A 110 14.34 -5.20 -2.69
C GLY A 110 15.64 -5.50 -1.93
N ILE A 111 15.62 -6.56 -1.12
CA ILE A 111 16.82 -7.03 -0.42
C ILE A 111 17.57 -8.03 -1.30
N PRO A 112 18.81 -7.73 -1.76
CA PRO A 112 19.58 -8.63 -2.61
C PRO A 112 19.72 -10.03 -2.02
N GLY A 113 19.33 -11.06 -2.78
CA GLY A 113 19.45 -12.46 -2.37
C GLY A 113 18.40 -12.96 -1.39
N LEU A 114 17.42 -12.13 -0.99
CA LEU A 114 16.32 -12.53 -0.11
C LEU A 114 15.49 -13.66 -0.74
N LEU A 115 15.03 -13.47 -1.99
CA LEU A 115 14.27 -14.49 -2.71
C LEU A 115 15.08 -15.77 -2.95
N LYS A 116 16.37 -15.64 -3.26
CA LYS A 116 17.26 -16.79 -3.44
C LYS A 116 17.38 -17.60 -2.14
N SER A 117 17.53 -16.93 -1.00
CA SER A 117 17.57 -17.57 0.32
C SER A 117 16.22 -18.20 0.68
N TYR A 118 15.11 -17.55 0.33
CA TYR A 118 13.75 -18.08 0.53
C TYR A 118 13.54 -19.36 -0.29
N TYR A 119 13.83 -19.34 -1.60
CA TYR A 119 13.69 -20.53 -2.46
C TYR A 119 14.62 -21.68 -2.07
N LYS A 120 15.77 -21.40 -1.44
CA LYS A 120 16.68 -22.42 -0.90
C LYS A 120 16.21 -23.00 0.45
N GLY A 121 15.19 -22.41 1.08
CA GLY A 121 14.69 -22.79 2.40
C GLY A 121 15.61 -22.39 3.54
N ASP A 122 16.49 -21.40 3.32
CA ASP A 122 17.39 -20.86 4.34
C ASP A 122 16.66 -19.84 5.24
N VAL A 123 15.61 -19.19 4.71
CA VAL A 123 14.75 -18.23 5.42
C VAL A 123 13.27 -18.51 5.14
N ALA A 124 12.40 -18.12 6.06
CA ALA A 124 10.95 -18.10 5.87
C ALA A 124 10.46 -16.67 5.71
N LEU A 125 9.46 -16.45 4.85
CA LEU A 125 8.76 -15.18 4.70
C LEU A 125 7.34 -15.33 5.24
N ILE A 126 6.90 -14.36 6.05
CA ILE A 126 5.51 -14.23 6.48
C ILE A 126 4.83 -13.31 5.47
N ASN A 127 3.71 -13.74 4.89
CA ASN A 127 3.06 -13.06 3.75
C ASN A 127 4.04 -12.81 2.58
N GLY A 128 4.76 -13.88 2.19
CA GLY A 128 5.76 -13.81 1.13
C GLY A 128 5.17 -13.46 -0.26
N PRO A 129 6.03 -13.41 -1.29
CA PRO A 129 5.63 -13.07 -2.65
C PRO A 129 4.41 -13.87 -3.11
N GLY A 130 3.44 -13.17 -3.70
CA GLY A 130 2.18 -13.77 -4.13
C GLY A 130 1.09 -13.81 -3.06
N PHE A 131 1.31 -13.32 -1.84
CA PHE A 131 0.21 -13.20 -0.86
C PHE A 131 -0.74 -12.03 -1.16
N ASP A 132 -0.30 -11.02 -1.92
CA ASP A 132 -1.06 -9.79 -2.18
C ASP A 132 -2.39 -10.01 -2.90
N PHE A 133 -2.55 -11.08 -3.69
CA PHE A 133 -3.85 -11.36 -4.33
C PHE A 133 -4.94 -11.66 -3.31
N MET A 134 -4.60 -12.03 -2.06
CA MET A 134 -5.58 -12.23 -0.99
C MET A 134 -6.34 -10.94 -0.64
N GLY A 135 -5.72 -9.77 -0.88
CA GLY A 135 -6.36 -8.46 -0.74
C GLY A 135 -7.05 -7.96 -2.01
N ASP A 136 -7.02 -8.73 -3.09
CA ASP A 136 -7.63 -8.38 -4.36
C ASP A 136 -9.16 -8.42 -4.27
N LYS A 137 -9.81 -7.34 -4.72
CA LYS A 137 -11.27 -7.21 -4.58
C LYS A 137 -12.06 -8.16 -5.48
N LEU A 138 -11.47 -8.59 -6.59
CA LEU A 138 -12.04 -9.63 -7.44
C LEU A 138 -11.87 -11.00 -6.79
N PHE A 139 -10.72 -11.28 -6.17
CA PHE A 139 -10.56 -12.52 -5.39
C PHE A 139 -11.61 -12.63 -4.27
N CYS A 140 -11.93 -11.52 -3.59
CA CYS A 140 -12.98 -11.49 -2.57
C CYS A 140 -14.37 -11.97 -3.05
N THR A 141 -14.67 -11.94 -4.36
CA THR A 141 -15.98 -12.41 -4.86
C THR A 141 -16.13 -13.94 -4.81
N TYR A 142 -15.02 -14.66 -4.64
CA TYR A 142 -14.98 -16.13 -4.63
C TYR A 142 -14.87 -16.72 -3.22
N VAL A 143 -14.66 -15.91 -2.17
CA VAL A 143 -14.36 -16.38 -0.81
C VAL A 143 -15.42 -17.35 -0.27
N ASP A 144 -16.70 -17.03 -0.45
CA ASP A 144 -17.79 -17.89 0.03
C ASP A 144 -17.80 -19.26 -0.66
N GLU A 145 -17.50 -19.30 -1.97
CA GLU A 145 -17.38 -20.56 -2.73
C GLU A 145 -16.11 -21.33 -2.38
N LEU A 146 -15.01 -20.63 -2.10
CA LEU A 146 -13.76 -21.24 -1.64
C LEU A 146 -13.94 -21.90 -0.27
N ILE A 147 -14.68 -21.27 0.66
CA ILE A 147 -15.03 -21.87 1.96
C ILE A 147 -15.81 -23.17 1.74
N LYS A 148 -16.85 -23.15 0.90
CA LYS A 148 -17.63 -24.36 0.59
C LYS A 148 -16.77 -25.43 -0.06
N PHE A 149 -15.93 -25.06 -1.02
CA PHE A 149 -15.11 -26.01 -1.77
C PHE A 149 -14.03 -26.67 -0.91
N TYR A 150 -13.26 -25.87 -0.16
CA TYR A 150 -12.11 -26.37 0.61
C TYR A 150 -12.49 -26.91 1.98
N LEU A 151 -13.44 -26.27 2.67
CA LEU A 151 -13.82 -26.64 4.03
C LEU A 151 -15.10 -27.49 4.08
N GLN A 152 -15.87 -27.55 2.99
CA GLN A 152 -17.18 -28.22 2.96
C GLN A 152 -18.14 -27.64 4.01
N GLU A 153 -17.98 -26.35 4.30
CA GLU A 153 -18.74 -25.61 5.31
C GLU A 153 -19.55 -24.49 4.68
N THR A 154 -20.60 -24.05 5.38
CA THR A 154 -21.33 -22.83 5.02
C THR A 154 -20.65 -21.63 5.67
N PRO A 155 -20.35 -20.54 4.92
CA PRO A 155 -19.76 -19.33 5.51
C PRO A 155 -20.61 -18.77 6.64
N ILE A 156 -20.02 -18.62 7.83
CA ILE A 156 -20.67 -17.99 8.99
C ILE A 156 -20.87 -16.49 8.74
N LEU A 157 -19.86 -15.86 8.13
CA LEU A 157 -19.91 -14.47 7.67
C LEU A 157 -19.89 -14.48 6.15
N SER A 158 -21.04 -14.18 5.54
CA SER A 158 -21.14 -14.12 4.09
C SER A 158 -20.51 -12.84 3.54
N SER A 159 -19.86 -12.97 2.39
CA SER A 159 -19.36 -11.82 1.65
C SER A 159 -20.51 -10.94 1.16
N ILE A 160 -20.28 -9.64 1.06
CA ILE A 160 -21.26 -8.74 0.46
C ILE A 160 -21.42 -9.12 -1.02
N PRO A 161 -22.65 -9.27 -1.55
CA PRO A 161 -22.87 -9.58 -2.96
C PRO A 161 -22.11 -8.61 -3.86
N THR A 162 -21.19 -9.16 -4.65
CA THR A 162 -20.23 -8.41 -5.46
C THR A 162 -20.10 -9.06 -6.83
N VAL A 163 -20.15 -8.25 -7.89
CA VAL A 163 -20.06 -8.68 -9.28
C VAL A 163 -18.83 -8.05 -9.91
N SER A 164 -18.04 -8.85 -10.63
CA SER A 164 -16.99 -8.36 -11.51
C SER A 164 -17.60 -7.75 -12.77
N LEU A 165 -17.29 -6.50 -13.08
CA LEU A 165 -17.81 -5.87 -14.30
C LEU A 165 -17.14 -6.39 -15.57
N GLY A 166 -15.97 -7.02 -15.47
CA GLY A 166 -15.32 -7.72 -16.58
C GLY A 166 -15.97 -9.06 -16.94
N LEU A 167 -16.74 -9.66 -16.04
CA LEU A 167 -17.46 -10.92 -16.26
C LEU A 167 -18.98 -10.72 -16.40
N ASP A 168 -19.41 -9.47 -16.41
CA ASP A 168 -20.81 -9.08 -16.42
C ASP A 168 -21.35 -8.86 -17.85
N THR A 169 -22.67 -8.80 -17.98
CA THR A 169 -23.35 -8.41 -19.21
C THR A 169 -23.34 -6.89 -19.40
N GLN A 170 -23.21 -6.44 -20.64
CA GLN A 170 -23.33 -5.01 -20.97
C GLN A 170 -24.66 -4.39 -20.47
N ALA A 171 -25.71 -5.20 -20.28
CA ALA A 171 -27.00 -4.78 -19.76
C ALA A 171 -26.96 -4.35 -18.28
N PHE A 172 -26.26 -5.09 -17.42
CA PHE A 172 -26.17 -4.73 -15.99
C PHE A 172 -25.27 -3.51 -15.78
N THR A 173 -24.15 -3.42 -16.51
CA THR A 173 -23.34 -2.18 -16.56
C THR A 173 -24.18 -0.97 -16.98
N LYS A 174 -24.99 -1.07 -18.05
CA LYS A 174 -25.93 0.01 -18.43
C LYS A 174 -26.94 0.31 -17.33
N ALA A 175 -27.48 -0.71 -16.66
CA ALA A 175 -28.46 -0.51 -15.60
C ALA A 175 -27.89 0.29 -14.42
N ILE A 176 -26.64 0.03 -14.02
CA ILE A 176 -25.94 0.80 -12.98
C ILE A 176 -25.89 2.29 -13.34
N PHE A 177 -25.49 2.61 -14.57
CA PHE A 177 -25.21 3.99 -14.96
C PHE A 177 -26.40 4.73 -15.54
N HIS A 178 -27.49 4.07 -15.94
CA HIS A 178 -28.66 4.73 -16.55
C HIS A 178 -29.91 4.75 -15.66
N HIS A 179 -29.94 4.00 -14.56
CA HIS A 179 -31.06 4.02 -13.61
C HIS A 179 -30.63 4.60 -12.24
N PRO A 180 -31.08 5.81 -11.87
CA PRO A 180 -30.74 6.42 -10.58
C PRO A 180 -31.07 5.54 -9.37
N ALA A 181 -32.19 4.80 -9.42
CA ALA A 181 -32.58 3.89 -8.35
C ALA A 181 -31.59 2.71 -8.15
N VAL A 182 -30.81 2.36 -9.17
CA VAL A 182 -29.74 1.34 -9.07
C VAL A 182 -28.51 1.94 -8.41
N GLN A 183 -28.15 3.19 -8.76
CA GLN A 183 -27.03 3.89 -8.12
C GLN A 183 -27.15 3.88 -6.59
N ASP A 184 -28.32 4.18 -6.03
CA ASP A 184 -28.53 4.22 -4.57
C ASP A 184 -28.32 2.88 -3.86
N ARG A 185 -28.17 1.79 -4.61
CA ARG A 185 -28.05 0.42 -4.09
C ARG A 185 -26.68 -0.20 -4.32
N VAL A 186 -25.73 0.54 -4.90
CA VAL A 186 -24.43 -0.02 -5.30
C VAL A 186 -23.24 0.83 -4.86
N VAL A 187 -22.09 0.16 -4.77
CA VAL A 187 -20.77 0.75 -4.59
C VAL A 187 -19.87 0.22 -5.69
N LEU A 188 -19.29 1.13 -6.47
CA LEU A 188 -18.29 0.77 -7.48
C LEU A 188 -16.89 0.89 -6.86
N LYS A 189 -16.01 -0.05 -7.17
CA LYS A 189 -14.60 -0.01 -6.72
C LYS A 189 -13.67 -0.45 -7.83
N LYS A 190 -12.50 0.19 -7.94
CA LYS A 190 -11.40 -0.39 -8.74
C LYS A 190 -10.79 -1.58 -8.01
N VAL A 191 -10.44 -2.62 -8.74
CA VAL A 191 -9.82 -3.86 -8.23
C VAL A 191 -8.46 -3.55 -7.58
N ASP A 192 -7.58 -2.86 -8.31
CA ASP A 192 -6.20 -2.50 -7.94
C ASP A 192 -6.06 -1.23 -7.08
N GLY A 193 -7.17 -0.54 -6.77
CA GLY A 193 -7.13 0.73 -6.04
C GLY A 193 -6.89 0.59 -4.52
N ARG A 194 -5.92 1.34 -3.99
CA ARG A 194 -5.71 1.57 -2.54
C ARG A 194 -6.18 2.98 -2.14
N GLY A 195 -6.61 3.14 -0.89
CA GLY A 195 -6.83 4.46 -0.28
C GLY A 195 -7.99 5.30 -0.79
N GLY A 196 -9.24 4.84 -0.66
CA GLY A 196 -10.46 5.69 -0.69
C GLY A 196 -10.88 6.31 -2.04
N ASP A 197 -9.95 6.75 -2.86
CA ASP A 197 -10.16 7.51 -4.12
C ASP A 197 -10.56 6.63 -5.31
N SER A 198 -10.62 5.32 -5.08
CA SER A 198 -11.01 4.28 -6.04
C SER A 198 -12.36 3.63 -5.70
N VAL A 199 -13.16 4.30 -4.87
CA VAL A 199 -14.45 3.81 -4.36
C VAL A 199 -15.53 4.87 -4.58
N TRP A 200 -16.62 4.52 -5.27
CA TRP A 200 -17.76 5.39 -5.49
C TRP A 200 -18.98 4.80 -4.79
N VAL A 201 -19.41 5.45 -3.71
CA VAL A 201 -20.56 5.04 -2.90
C VAL A 201 -21.80 5.70 -3.49
N GLY A 202 -22.59 4.95 -4.24
CA GLY A 202 -23.68 5.47 -5.07
C GLY A 202 -24.63 6.46 -4.37
N PRO A 203 -25.21 6.14 -3.20
CA PRO A 203 -26.10 7.07 -2.48
C PRO A 203 -25.38 8.23 -1.77
N LYS A 204 -24.05 8.33 -1.87
CA LYS A 204 -23.22 9.39 -1.26
C LYS A 204 -22.45 10.23 -2.28
N ILE A 205 -22.71 10.03 -3.57
CA ILE A 205 -22.08 10.77 -4.66
C ILE A 205 -23.16 11.33 -5.57
N GLU A 206 -22.96 12.57 -6.05
CA GLU A 206 -23.90 13.16 -6.98
C GLU A 206 -23.94 12.36 -8.29
N ARG A 207 -25.12 12.31 -8.90
CA ARG A 207 -25.36 11.56 -10.14
C ARG A 207 -24.35 11.90 -11.24
N LYS A 208 -24.05 13.19 -11.40
CA LYS A 208 -23.11 13.67 -12.41
C LYS A 208 -21.74 13.00 -12.26
N PHE A 209 -21.16 13.02 -11.06
CA PHE A 209 -19.86 12.40 -10.78
C PHE A 209 -19.91 10.87 -10.85
N PHE A 210 -21.04 10.25 -10.49
CA PHE A 210 -21.21 8.80 -10.64
C PHE A 210 -21.20 8.39 -12.13
N CYS A 211 -21.90 9.12 -12.99
CA CYS A 211 -21.90 8.88 -14.43
C CYS A 211 -20.54 9.09 -15.09
N GLU A 212 -19.66 9.94 -14.54
CA GLU A 212 -18.29 10.08 -15.04
C GLU A 212 -17.47 8.78 -14.91
N VAL A 213 -17.83 7.90 -13.95
CA VAL A 213 -17.20 6.59 -13.75
C VAL A 213 -17.51 5.62 -14.88
N GLU A 214 -18.63 5.79 -15.57
CA GLU A 214 -19.04 4.92 -16.67
C GLU A 214 -17.96 4.81 -17.75
N LYS A 215 -17.36 5.92 -18.14
CA LYS A 215 -16.29 5.95 -19.15
C LYS A 215 -15.07 5.12 -18.72
N MET A 216 -14.73 5.17 -17.43
CA MET A 216 -13.62 4.39 -16.89
C MET A 216 -13.95 2.90 -16.85
N VAL A 217 -15.17 2.55 -16.45
CA VAL A 217 -15.66 1.16 -16.43
C VAL A 217 -15.73 0.57 -17.84
N LEU A 218 -16.25 1.32 -18.81
CA LEU A 218 -16.35 0.84 -20.19
C LEU A 218 -14.99 0.69 -20.87
N ALA A 219 -13.98 1.45 -20.44
CA ALA A 219 -12.62 1.34 -20.97
C ALA A 219 -11.88 0.10 -20.47
N GLU A 220 -12.00 -0.23 -19.18
CA GLU A 220 -11.30 -1.34 -18.52
C GLU A 220 -12.22 -2.07 -17.52
N PRO A 221 -13.30 -2.75 -17.97
CA PRO A 221 -14.34 -3.31 -17.10
C PRO A 221 -13.81 -4.34 -16.10
N GLU A 222 -12.78 -5.11 -16.47
CA GLU A 222 -12.09 -6.07 -15.63
C GLU A 222 -11.42 -5.44 -14.40
N ARG A 223 -11.15 -4.14 -14.43
CA ARG A 223 -10.60 -3.40 -13.29
C ARG A 223 -11.65 -2.92 -12.31
N PHE A 224 -12.94 -3.25 -12.50
CA PHE A 224 -14.00 -2.78 -11.64
C PHE A 224 -14.87 -3.89 -11.09
N ILE A 225 -15.28 -3.70 -9.85
CA ILE A 225 -16.34 -4.48 -9.20
C ILE A 225 -17.51 -3.57 -8.84
N CYS A 226 -18.72 -4.14 -8.90
CA CYS A 226 -19.94 -3.56 -8.39
C CYS A 226 -20.41 -4.36 -7.18
N GLN A 227 -20.47 -3.72 -6.03
CA GLN A 227 -20.88 -4.32 -4.77
C GLN A 227 -22.23 -3.76 -4.32
N LYS A 228 -23.09 -4.61 -3.75
CA LYS A 228 -24.32 -4.15 -3.08
C LYS A 228 -23.97 -3.16 -1.98
N TYR A 229 -24.61 -2.00 -1.97
CA TYR A 229 -24.45 -1.02 -0.89
C TYR A 229 -25.06 -1.55 0.41
N ILE A 230 -24.26 -1.54 1.46
CA ILE A 230 -24.69 -1.77 2.85
C ILE A 230 -24.30 -0.52 3.64
N PRO A 231 -25.26 0.19 4.27
CA PRO A 231 -24.93 1.32 5.11
C PRO A 231 -24.12 0.87 6.31
N LEU A 232 -23.07 1.64 6.65
CA LEU A 232 -22.28 1.39 7.85
C LEU A 232 -23.12 1.65 9.10
N SER A 233 -22.81 0.89 10.16
CA SER A 233 -23.42 1.10 11.47
C SER A 233 -22.99 2.45 12.05
N GLN A 234 -23.86 3.05 12.86
CA GLN A 234 -23.61 4.33 13.51
C GLN A 234 -23.64 4.22 15.03
N VAL A 235 -22.62 4.77 15.70
CA VAL A 235 -22.53 4.85 17.16
C VAL A 235 -22.24 6.29 17.55
N GLN A 236 -23.10 6.90 18.39
CA GLN A 236 -22.91 8.27 18.89
C GLN A 236 -22.58 9.32 17.81
N GLY A 237 -23.27 9.27 16.66
CA GLY A 237 -23.01 10.21 15.56
C GLY A 237 -21.84 9.85 14.65
N GLN A 238 -21.19 8.71 14.87
CA GLN A 238 -20.03 8.24 14.08
C GLN A 238 -20.41 7.02 13.25
N LEU A 239 -20.08 7.02 11.95
CA LEU A 239 -20.06 5.79 11.16
C LEU A 239 -18.84 4.98 11.54
N VAL A 240 -19.00 3.67 11.75
CA VAL A 240 -17.94 2.81 12.26
C VAL A 240 -17.76 1.54 11.41
N ASP A 241 -16.52 1.07 11.30
CA ASP A 241 -16.18 -0.29 10.89
C ASP A 241 -15.43 -1.05 11.98
N LEU A 242 -15.41 -2.38 11.86
CA LEU A 242 -14.64 -3.28 12.71
C LEU A 242 -13.60 -4.02 11.89
N ARG A 243 -12.45 -4.25 12.51
CA ARG A 243 -11.28 -4.92 11.96
C ARG A 243 -10.78 -5.94 12.96
N VAL A 244 -10.77 -7.18 12.52
CA VAL A 244 -10.33 -8.33 13.30
C VAL A 244 -8.94 -8.70 12.82
N LEU A 245 -7.99 -8.81 13.74
CA LEU A 245 -6.66 -9.35 13.42
C LEU A 245 -6.73 -10.87 13.49
N CYS A 246 -6.41 -11.52 12.38
CA CYS A 246 -6.34 -12.96 12.24
C CYS A 246 -4.94 -13.36 11.78
N GLY A 247 -4.38 -14.41 12.39
CA GLY A 247 -3.12 -15.02 11.99
C GLY A 247 -3.32 -16.49 11.71
N VAL A 248 -2.77 -16.97 10.59
CA VAL A 248 -2.74 -18.40 10.28
C VAL A 248 -1.31 -18.89 10.48
N THR A 249 -1.16 -19.93 11.28
CA THR A 249 0.10 -20.64 11.47
C THR A 249 0.02 -22.01 10.81
N GLY A 250 1.13 -22.75 10.78
CA GLY A 250 1.11 -24.15 10.32
C GLY A 250 0.32 -25.10 11.24
N GLU A 251 -0.14 -24.63 12.40
CA GLU A 251 -0.77 -25.46 13.43
C GLU A 251 -2.21 -25.01 13.75
N CYS A 252 -2.51 -23.71 13.64
CA CYS A 252 -3.81 -23.16 14.01
C CYS A 252 -4.11 -21.80 13.36
N VAL A 253 -5.38 -21.41 13.42
CA VAL A 253 -5.86 -20.06 13.14
C VAL A 253 -6.07 -19.33 14.48
N CYS A 254 -5.44 -18.17 14.64
CA CYS A 254 -5.53 -17.33 15.81
C CYS A 254 -6.32 -16.06 15.48
N VAL A 255 -7.31 -15.71 16.30
CA VAL A 255 -8.10 -14.50 16.16
C VAL A 255 -7.94 -13.65 17.42
N SER A 256 -7.67 -12.35 17.26
CA SER A 256 -7.53 -11.44 18.40
C SER A 256 -8.88 -11.26 19.12
N GLY A 257 -8.88 -11.47 20.44
CA GLY A 257 -10.05 -11.16 21.29
C GLY A 257 -10.31 -9.65 21.45
N THR A 258 -9.32 -8.82 21.14
CA THR A 258 -9.48 -7.37 21.06
C THR A 258 -9.68 -6.98 19.61
N LEU A 259 -10.85 -6.41 19.30
CA LEU A 259 -11.14 -5.85 18.00
C LEU A 259 -10.64 -4.40 17.94
N TRP A 260 -10.26 -3.98 16.75
CA TRP A 260 -9.96 -2.58 16.45
C TRP A 260 -10.92 -2.09 15.37
N GLY A 261 -11.13 -0.78 15.26
CA GLY A 261 -12.06 -0.21 14.28
C GLY A 261 -11.74 1.24 13.98
N ARG A 262 -12.42 1.78 12.97
CA ARG A 262 -12.29 3.18 12.57
C ARG A 262 -13.65 3.86 12.61
N GLY A 263 -13.65 5.10 13.07
CA GLY A 263 -14.83 5.95 13.14
C GLY A 263 -14.64 7.22 12.33
N VAL A 264 -15.71 7.71 11.71
CA VAL A 264 -15.77 9.05 11.10
C VAL A 264 -17.11 9.72 11.45
N PRO A 265 -17.19 11.06 11.51
CA PRO A 265 -18.47 11.74 11.71
C PRO A 265 -19.48 11.36 10.63
N ALA A 266 -20.70 10.96 11.03
CA ALA A 266 -21.73 10.56 10.08
C ALA A 266 -22.26 11.74 9.26
N ALA A 267 -22.34 12.92 9.90
CA ALA A 267 -22.75 14.15 9.25
C ALA A 267 -21.72 14.59 8.20
N GLY A 268 -22.16 14.73 6.95
CA GLY A 268 -21.28 15.10 5.83
C GLY A 268 -20.33 13.99 5.35
N SER A 269 -20.49 12.75 5.83
CA SER A 269 -19.66 11.62 5.39
C SER A 269 -19.96 11.22 3.95
N ASN A 270 -18.90 10.85 3.23
CA ASN A 270 -18.94 10.19 1.92
C ASN A 270 -19.29 8.68 2.00
N GLY A 271 -19.64 8.17 3.19
CA GLY A 271 -19.95 6.76 3.43
C GLY A 271 -18.72 5.85 3.56
N LYS A 272 -17.52 6.44 3.64
CA LYS A 272 -16.24 5.73 3.82
C LYS A 272 -15.67 6.07 5.18
N VAL A 273 -15.05 5.08 5.82
CA VAL A 273 -14.34 5.22 7.11
C VAL A 273 -12.84 5.36 6.86
N ASN A 274 -12.42 6.48 6.28
CA ASN A 274 -11.01 6.78 6.05
C ASN A 274 -10.46 7.63 7.20
N ILE A 275 -9.26 7.28 7.70
CA ILE A 275 -8.60 8.06 8.77
C ILE A 275 -8.30 9.49 8.30
N SER A 276 -7.98 9.66 7.01
CA SER A 276 -7.77 10.98 6.38
C SER A 276 -8.99 11.92 6.49
N ASP A 277 -10.19 11.38 6.62
CA ASP A 277 -11.45 12.14 6.54
C ASP A 277 -11.94 12.54 7.95
N LYS A 278 -11.02 13.08 8.76
CA LYS A 278 -11.22 13.36 10.20
C LYS A 278 -11.59 12.10 10.99
N GLY A 279 -11.11 10.95 10.54
CA GLY A 279 -11.38 9.68 11.19
C GLY A 279 -10.55 9.50 12.47
N PHE A 280 -11.00 8.58 13.30
CA PHE A 280 -10.28 8.14 14.49
C PHE A 280 -10.27 6.62 14.56
N GLU A 281 -9.37 6.12 15.38
CA GLU A 281 -9.16 4.70 15.65
C GLU A 281 -9.69 4.38 17.05
N PHE A 282 -10.27 3.19 17.22
CA PHE A 282 -10.74 2.75 18.53
C PHE A 282 -10.55 1.25 18.72
N ALA A 283 -10.39 0.82 19.96
CA ALA A 283 -10.38 -0.58 20.35
C ALA A 283 -11.70 -0.95 21.03
N ILE A 284 -12.13 -2.21 20.87
CA ILE A 284 -13.31 -2.74 21.53
C ILE A 284 -12.87 -3.67 22.66
N GLY A 285 -13.27 -3.33 23.88
CA GLY A 285 -13.25 -4.26 25.00
C GLY A 285 -14.51 -5.12 24.97
N VAL A 286 -14.36 -6.42 24.81
CA VAL A 286 -15.45 -7.37 25.00
C VAL A 286 -15.43 -7.79 26.47
N ARG A 287 -16.51 -7.52 27.20
CA ARG A 287 -16.69 -8.04 28.55
C ARG A 287 -17.38 -9.39 28.43
N GLU A 288 -16.64 -10.47 28.67
CA GLU A 288 -17.24 -11.78 28.85
C GLU A 288 -18.09 -11.74 30.14
N GLY A 289 -19.36 -12.15 30.01
CA GLY A 289 -20.33 -12.19 31.10
C GLY A 289 -20.22 -13.48 31.90
#